data_AF-A0A1G7NWV7-F1
#
_entry.id   AF-A0A1G7NWV7-F1
#
_cell.length_a   1.000
_cell.length_b   1.000
_cell.length_c   1.000
_cell.angle_alpha   90.00
_cell.angle_beta   90.00
_cell.angle_gamma   90.00
#
_symmetry.space_group_name_H-M   'P 1'
#
loop_
_entity.id
_entity.type
_entity.pdbx_description
1 polymer ?
#
loop_
_entity_poly.entity_id
_entity_poly.type
_entity_poly.pdbx_seq_one_letter_code
_entity_poly.pdbx_strand_id
1 'polypeptide(L)'
;MKNTSVLGLGLLFTVISFSTANAQFGGLKDKLLKIGTVQGAKALGVDKFLKQPAAITTNFEDVSREGEKMPDFITSLNLKAQPLYLLPKNPEGGFVLCEGLYEMTNKSYCLMAGTFAPSKGDGYMFAPVLGPKEEIVVAVLKSAEKHPEVEQHDIQALLWTIIAKTKFVDYNGQVKVTALKLLTPKQLTQLEGGALGILPFDVMEKAKDQLPSGVRAVFEAENNIRQLVSSGNYTYAEMEKYAIIAGMAPPRSDVPSGIWTKHPDGYYVRYFPSGYSVTKVQVYVPKELLANGNRLVYDAAGDIACPANTGSQRLAQTNEPLEANYSLKLITVCNPK
;
A
#
# COMPACT_ATOMS: atom_id res chain seq x y z
N MET A 1 3.48 -87.77 -38.94
CA MET A 1 2.27 -87.14 -38.36
C MET A 1 2.68 -86.18 -37.25
N LYS A 2 2.35 -84.88 -37.44
CA LYS A 2 2.11 -83.82 -36.42
C LYS A 2 3.29 -83.47 -35.47
N ASN A 3 3.59 -82.22 -35.14
CA ASN A 3 3.00 -80.93 -35.46
C ASN A 3 4.02 -79.83 -35.11
N THR A 4 3.89 -78.72 -35.82
CA THR A 4 4.44 -77.39 -35.54
C THR A 4 3.95 -76.79 -34.21
N SER A 5 4.73 -75.88 -33.63
CA SER A 5 4.21 -74.76 -32.84
C SER A 5 5.19 -73.58 -32.86
N VAL A 6 4.67 -72.47 -33.36
CA VAL A 6 5.22 -71.12 -33.45
C VAL A 6 4.79 -70.32 -32.21
N LEU A 7 5.69 -69.53 -31.64
CA LEU A 7 5.47 -68.31 -30.83
C LEU A 7 6.87 -67.68 -30.66
N GLY A 8 7.17 -66.43 -30.99
CA GLY A 8 6.35 -65.24 -31.17
C GLY A 8 6.81 -64.17 -30.18
N LEU A 9 7.41 -63.10 -30.72
CA LEU A 9 7.40 -61.71 -30.20
C LEU A 9 8.48 -61.25 -29.18
N GLY A 10 9.23 -60.22 -29.61
CA GLY A 10 9.29 -58.96 -28.86
C GLY A 10 10.62 -58.54 -28.22
N LEU A 11 11.61 -58.16 -29.03
CA LEU A 11 12.76 -57.39 -28.57
C LEU A 11 12.32 -55.92 -28.32
N LEU A 12 12.16 -55.53 -27.05
CA LEU A 12 11.87 -54.14 -26.68
C LEU A 12 13.17 -53.35 -26.51
N PHE A 13 13.56 -52.64 -27.56
CA PHE A 13 14.51 -51.52 -27.50
C PHE A 13 13.84 -50.36 -26.77
N THR A 14 14.25 -50.09 -25.53
CA THR A 14 13.90 -48.85 -24.83
C THR A 14 14.82 -47.74 -25.31
N VAL A 15 14.32 -46.92 -26.23
CA VAL A 15 14.94 -45.64 -26.62
C VAL A 15 14.77 -44.67 -25.44
N ILE A 16 15.87 -44.32 -24.80
CA ILE A 16 15.94 -43.22 -23.84
C ILE A 16 15.87 -41.93 -24.65
N SER A 17 14.67 -41.36 -24.77
CA SER A 17 14.48 -40.01 -25.28
C SER A 17 14.97 -39.01 -24.22
N PHE A 18 16.16 -38.46 -24.42
CA PHE A 18 16.58 -37.23 -23.76
C PHE A 18 15.74 -36.07 -24.31
N SER A 19 14.64 -35.74 -23.63
CA SER A 19 13.94 -34.48 -23.83
C SER A 19 14.83 -33.37 -23.28
N THR A 20 15.60 -32.72 -24.14
CA THR A 20 16.15 -31.39 -23.84
C THR A 20 14.95 -30.45 -23.68
N ALA A 21 14.59 -30.17 -22.43
CA ALA A 21 13.68 -29.10 -22.06
C ALA A 21 14.35 -27.76 -22.41
N ASN A 22 14.26 -27.37 -23.68
CA ASN A 22 14.58 -26.02 -24.11
C ASN A 22 13.58 -25.09 -23.45
N ALA A 23 14.09 -24.25 -22.55
CA ALA A 23 13.37 -23.19 -21.89
C ALA A 23 12.55 -22.37 -22.90
N GLN A 24 11.25 -22.19 -22.64
CA GLN A 24 10.31 -21.41 -23.44
C GLN A 24 10.60 -19.89 -23.44
N PHE A 25 11.84 -19.46 -23.22
CA PHE A 25 12.28 -18.07 -23.34
C PHE A 25 12.67 -17.67 -24.78
N GLY A 26 12.86 -18.64 -25.69
CA GLY A 26 13.26 -18.35 -27.08
C GLY A 26 12.23 -17.56 -27.90
N GLY A 27 10.93 -17.79 -27.66
CA GLY A 27 9.86 -17.17 -28.46
C GLY A 27 9.65 -15.67 -28.20
N LEU A 28 10.04 -15.17 -27.02
CA LEU A 28 9.93 -13.74 -26.70
C LEU A 28 11.03 -12.94 -27.39
N LYS A 29 12.25 -13.48 -27.42
CA LYS A 29 13.40 -12.90 -28.11
C LYS A 29 13.19 -12.84 -29.62
N ASP A 30 12.65 -13.91 -30.22
CA ASP A 30 12.35 -13.97 -31.64
C ASP A 30 11.19 -13.05 -32.06
N LYS A 31 10.20 -12.84 -31.19
CA LYS A 31 9.13 -11.86 -31.43
C LYS A 31 9.60 -10.42 -31.30
N LEU A 32 10.53 -10.13 -30.38
CA LEU A 32 11.16 -8.82 -30.21
C LEU A 32 12.08 -8.46 -31.39
N LEU A 33 12.82 -9.44 -31.92
CA LEU A 33 13.73 -9.22 -33.05
C LEU A 33 13.01 -9.06 -34.40
N LYS A 34 11.82 -9.67 -34.57
CA LYS A 34 11.06 -9.60 -35.84
C LYS A 34 10.13 -8.41 -35.97
N ILE A 35 9.85 -7.71 -34.88
CA ILE A 35 8.83 -6.68 -34.83
C ILE A 35 9.53 -5.39 -34.40
N GLY A 36 9.78 -4.47 -35.33
CA GLY A 36 10.43 -3.19 -35.04
C GLY A 36 9.83 -2.48 -33.83
N THR A 37 10.63 -1.63 -33.18
CA THR A 37 10.37 -0.98 -31.87
C THR A 37 8.96 -0.43 -31.68
N VAL A 38 8.33 0.07 -32.75
CA VAL A 38 6.97 0.62 -32.71
C VAL A 38 5.89 -0.45 -32.54
N GLN A 39 6.01 -1.60 -33.22
CA GLN A 39 5.07 -2.72 -33.13
C GLN A 39 5.42 -3.67 -31.96
N GLY A 40 6.68 -3.71 -31.52
CA GLY A 40 7.10 -4.45 -30.32
C GLY A 40 6.38 -3.95 -29.06
N ALA A 41 6.32 -2.63 -28.87
CA ALA A 41 5.56 -2.03 -27.77
C ALA A 41 4.03 -2.27 -27.86
N LYS A 42 3.48 -2.41 -29.08
CA LYS A 42 2.06 -2.77 -29.27
C LYS A 42 1.81 -4.25 -28.99
N ALA A 43 2.76 -5.12 -29.34
CA ALA A 43 2.78 -6.55 -29.01
C ALA A 43 3.00 -6.83 -27.51
N LEU A 44 3.68 -5.91 -26.79
CA LEU A 44 3.91 -5.96 -25.35
C LEU A 44 2.77 -5.31 -24.52
N GLY A 45 1.76 -4.74 -25.17
CA GLY A 45 0.53 -4.29 -24.50
C GLY A 45 0.68 -3.01 -23.68
N VAL A 46 1.60 -2.10 -24.04
CA VAL A 46 1.81 -0.82 -23.33
C VAL A 46 0.51 0.00 -23.20
N ASP A 47 -0.28 0.06 -24.26
CA ASP A 47 -1.58 0.76 -24.26
C ASP A 47 -2.58 0.14 -23.29
N LYS A 48 -2.49 -1.17 -23.02
CA LYS A 48 -3.33 -1.87 -22.05
C LYS A 48 -2.82 -1.65 -20.63
N PHE A 49 -1.51 -1.54 -20.45
CA PHE A 49 -0.87 -1.22 -19.17
C PHE A 49 -1.20 0.19 -18.68
N LEU A 50 -1.05 1.20 -19.54
CA LEU A 50 -1.36 2.59 -19.20
C LEU A 50 -2.83 2.79 -18.81
N LYS A 51 -3.70 1.85 -19.21
CA LYS A 51 -5.13 1.82 -18.87
C LYS A 51 -5.45 1.03 -17.61
N GLN A 52 -4.49 0.32 -17.02
CA GLN A 52 -4.73 -0.38 -15.77
C GLN A 52 -4.76 0.61 -14.61
N PRO A 53 -5.72 0.48 -13.68
CA PRO A 53 -5.72 1.30 -12.49
C PRO A 53 -4.46 1.08 -11.65
N ALA A 54 -4.10 2.10 -10.88
CA ALA A 54 -3.12 1.97 -9.81
C ALA A 54 -3.58 0.92 -8.78
N ALA A 55 -2.64 0.33 -8.04
CA ALA A 55 -2.96 -0.65 -7.00
C ALA A 55 -3.90 -0.07 -5.92
N ILE A 56 -3.62 1.18 -5.52
CA ILE A 56 -4.46 2.02 -4.67
C ILE A 56 -4.84 3.27 -5.47
N THR A 57 -6.13 3.54 -5.59
CA THR A 57 -6.68 4.64 -6.40
C THR A 57 -7.10 5.85 -5.57
N THR A 58 -7.16 5.72 -4.23
CA THR A 58 -7.49 6.82 -3.30
C THR A 58 -6.74 8.08 -3.64
N ASN A 59 -7.44 9.18 -3.86
CA ASN A 59 -6.86 10.47 -4.20
C ASN A 59 -7.59 11.59 -3.44
N PHE A 60 -7.15 12.84 -3.64
CA PHE A 60 -7.74 13.96 -2.92
C PHE A 60 -9.17 14.26 -3.36
N GLU A 61 -9.54 13.90 -4.59
CA GLU A 61 -10.90 14.01 -5.11
C GLU A 61 -11.86 13.03 -4.42
N ASP A 62 -11.35 11.96 -3.80
CA ASP A 62 -12.13 11.02 -2.98
C ASP A 62 -12.37 11.52 -1.53
N VAL A 63 -11.76 12.65 -1.15
CA VAL A 63 -11.96 13.26 0.18
C VAL A 63 -13.32 13.95 0.24
N SER A 64 -14.14 13.56 1.22
CA SER A 64 -15.32 14.35 1.57
C SER A 64 -14.91 15.60 2.34
N ARG A 65 -15.10 16.77 1.74
CA ARG A 65 -14.94 18.08 2.38
C ARG A 65 -16.18 18.52 3.16
N GLU A 66 -17.24 17.71 3.16
CA GLU A 66 -18.48 18.04 3.86
C GLU A 66 -18.24 18.13 5.37
N GLY A 67 -18.58 19.28 5.95
CA GLY A 67 -18.44 19.52 7.38
C GLY A 67 -17.00 19.68 7.86
N GLU A 68 -16.02 19.82 6.97
CA GLU A 68 -14.62 20.11 7.35
C GLU A 68 -14.52 21.31 8.29
N LYS A 69 -13.53 21.31 9.18
CA LYS A 69 -13.29 22.42 10.12
C LYS A 69 -11.85 22.90 10.03
N MET A 70 -11.67 24.21 10.15
CA MET A 70 -10.35 24.81 10.23
C MET A 70 -9.58 24.31 11.47
N PRO A 71 -8.23 24.31 11.45
CA PRO A 71 -7.43 23.70 12.52
C PRO A 71 -7.73 24.22 13.93
N ASP A 72 -8.14 25.48 14.04
CA ASP A 72 -8.42 26.21 15.27
C ASP A 72 -9.80 25.92 15.87
N PHE A 73 -10.71 25.26 15.14
CA PHE A 73 -12.05 24.89 15.61
C PHE A 73 -12.04 24.24 17.00
N ILE A 74 -11.09 23.33 17.24
CA ILE A 74 -10.97 22.58 18.51
C ILE A 74 -10.61 23.49 19.70
N THR A 75 -9.96 24.63 19.45
CA THR A 75 -9.56 25.60 20.48
C THR A 75 -10.79 26.17 21.19
N SER A 76 -11.87 26.40 20.44
CA SER A 76 -13.13 26.92 20.98
C SER A 76 -13.82 25.97 21.97
N LEU A 77 -13.49 24.67 21.91
CA LEU A 77 -14.10 23.62 22.72
C LEU A 77 -13.37 23.40 24.06
N ASN A 78 -12.19 24.03 24.26
CA ASN A 78 -11.37 23.91 25.47
C ASN A 78 -11.13 22.45 25.92
N LEU A 79 -10.97 21.54 24.95
CA LEU A 79 -10.74 20.12 25.19
C LEU A 79 -9.26 19.83 25.32
N LYS A 80 -8.90 19.00 26.30
CA LYS A 80 -7.56 18.44 26.42
C LYS A 80 -7.48 17.12 25.67
N ALA A 81 -6.50 16.99 24.77
CA ALA A 81 -6.25 15.73 24.08
C ALA A 81 -5.81 14.65 25.09
N GLN A 82 -6.39 13.47 24.96
CA GLN A 82 -6.09 12.29 25.76
C GLN A 82 -5.44 11.21 24.89
N PRO A 83 -4.64 10.29 25.46
CA PRO A 83 -4.04 9.23 24.66
C PRO A 83 -5.08 8.28 24.07
N LEU A 84 -5.21 8.27 22.74
CA LEU A 84 -6.11 7.38 21.99
C LEU A 84 -5.81 5.91 22.26
N TYR A 85 -4.54 5.56 22.44
CA TYR A 85 -4.10 4.18 22.69
C TYR A 85 -4.49 3.61 24.06
N LEU A 86 -5.04 4.43 24.96
CA LEU A 86 -5.60 3.98 26.24
C LEU A 86 -7.09 3.63 26.16
N LEU A 87 -7.75 3.93 25.04
CA LEU A 87 -9.13 3.53 24.83
C LEU A 87 -9.26 2.01 24.69
N PRO A 88 -10.40 1.41 25.08
CA PRO A 88 -10.63 -0.01 24.91
C PRO A 88 -10.46 -0.44 23.46
N LYS A 89 -9.80 -1.57 23.22
CA LYS A 89 -9.71 -2.16 21.88
C LYS A 89 -11.00 -2.87 21.51
N ASN A 90 -11.40 -2.76 20.24
CA ASN A 90 -12.47 -3.59 19.68
C ASN A 90 -11.88 -4.98 19.29
N PRO A 91 -12.64 -6.10 19.32
CA PRO A 91 -12.10 -7.44 19.07
C PRO A 91 -11.40 -7.59 17.71
N GLU A 92 -11.86 -6.88 16.69
CA GLU A 92 -11.28 -6.86 15.34
C GLU A 92 -10.09 -5.88 15.20
N GLY A 93 -9.64 -5.28 16.31
CA GLY A 93 -8.68 -4.17 16.34
C GLY A 93 -9.37 -2.81 16.36
N GLY A 94 -8.59 -1.73 16.28
CA GLY A 94 -9.10 -0.37 16.46
C GLY A 94 -9.49 -0.04 17.91
N PHE A 95 -9.86 1.21 18.15
CA PHE A 95 -10.16 1.77 19.46
C PHE A 95 -11.64 2.13 19.56
N VAL A 96 -12.31 1.65 20.60
CA VAL A 96 -13.70 2.02 20.92
C VAL A 96 -13.71 3.46 21.40
N LEU A 97 -14.37 4.32 20.64
CA LEU A 97 -14.41 5.76 20.88
C LEU A 97 -15.45 6.14 21.94
N CYS A 98 -15.12 7.16 22.72
CA CYS A 98 -16.02 7.85 23.63
C CYS A 98 -15.96 9.36 23.36
N GLU A 99 -16.80 10.15 24.02
CA GLU A 99 -16.79 11.61 23.84
C GLU A 99 -15.42 12.21 24.18
N GLY A 100 -15.02 13.26 23.47
CA GLY A 100 -13.81 14.03 23.76
C GLY A 100 -12.78 14.05 22.63
N LEU A 101 -11.59 14.54 22.97
CA LEU A 101 -10.46 14.68 22.06
C LEU A 101 -9.37 13.67 22.41
N TYR A 102 -8.96 12.90 21.43
CA TYR A 102 -7.94 11.87 21.56
C TYR A 102 -6.79 12.10 20.58
N GLU A 103 -5.59 11.67 20.94
CA GLU A 103 -4.42 11.73 20.07
C GLU A 103 -3.50 10.53 20.22
N MET A 104 -2.80 10.22 19.15
CA MET A 104 -1.73 9.21 19.11
C MET A 104 -0.75 9.58 18.01
N THR A 105 0.53 9.40 18.30
CA THR A 105 1.56 9.31 17.26
C THR A 105 1.69 7.84 16.89
N ASN A 106 1.52 7.48 15.63
CA ASN A 106 1.50 6.10 15.16
C ASN A 106 2.45 5.88 13.99
N LYS A 107 2.75 4.59 13.74
CA LYS A 107 3.43 4.19 12.50
C LYS A 107 2.51 4.46 11.32
N SER A 108 3.06 5.08 10.29
CA SER A 108 2.41 5.28 9.00
C SER A 108 3.27 4.72 7.86
N TYR A 109 2.66 4.58 6.68
CA TYR A 109 3.30 3.99 5.51
C TYR A 109 2.92 4.71 4.23
N CYS A 110 3.89 4.94 3.36
CA CYS A 110 3.69 5.46 2.03
C CYS A 110 2.97 4.44 1.13
N LEU A 111 1.84 4.85 0.53
CA LEU A 111 1.10 4.07 -0.47
C LEU A 111 1.29 4.59 -1.90
N MET A 112 2.26 5.47 -2.13
CA MET A 112 2.50 6.06 -3.45
C MET A 112 4.00 6.31 -3.69
N ALA A 113 4.66 5.39 -4.38
CA ALA A 113 6.06 5.56 -4.79
C ALA A 113 6.19 6.61 -5.91
N GLY A 114 7.34 7.26 -6.02
CA GLY A 114 7.63 8.26 -7.03
C GLY A 114 6.91 9.59 -6.79
N THR A 115 6.73 9.98 -5.52
CA THR A 115 6.15 11.25 -5.09
C THR A 115 6.97 11.88 -3.96
N PHE A 116 6.70 13.14 -3.63
CA PHE A 116 7.37 13.83 -2.53
C PHE A 116 6.92 13.27 -1.18
N ALA A 117 7.87 13.11 -0.25
CA ALA A 117 7.53 12.86 1.14
C ALA A 117 6.67 14.00 1.71
N PRO A 118 5.86 13.74 2.75
CA PRO A 118 5.08 14.77 3.41
C PRO A 118 5.94 15.97 3.81
N SER A 119 5.49 17.17 3.46
CA SER A 119 6.21 18.41 3.72
C SER A 119 5.42 19.34 4.64
N LYS A 120 6.09 20.37 5.17
CA LYS A 120 5.47 21.31 6.11
C LYS A 120 4.44 22.17 5.38
N GLY A 121 3.24 22.27 5.96
CA GLY A 121 2.21 23.23 5.55
C GLY A 121 1.09 22.64 4.70
N ASP A 122 1.29 21.50 4.05
CA ASP A 122 0.24 20.82 3.29
C ASP A 122 -0.79 20.17 4.23
N GLY A 123 -2.06 20.23 3.84
CA GLY A 123 -3.16 19.60 4.56
C GLY A 123 -3.32 18.14 4.15
N TYR A 124 -3.53 17.29 5.16
CA TYR A 124 -3.85 15.88 4.98
C TYR A 124 -5.26 15.64 5.51
N MET A 125 -6.10 15.04 4.68
CA MET A 125 -7.51 14.79 4.98
C MET A 125 -7.82 13.29 4.92
N PHE A 126 -8.84 12.87 5.65
CA PHE A 126 -9.28 11.48 5.59
C PHE A 126 -9.83 11.14 4.20
N ALA A 127 -9.39 10.00 3.68
CA ALA A 127 -10.00 9.32 2.55
C ALA A 127 -10.03 7.80 2.82
N PRO A 128 -11.02 7.07 2.28
CA PRO A 128 -11.04 5.61 2.36
C PRO A 128 -9.90 4.99 1.55
N VAL A 129 -9.46 3.78 1.92
CA VAL A 129 -8.61 2.95 1.07
C VAL A 129 -9.45 2.48 -0.13
N LEU A 130 -9.06 2.82 -1.35
CA LEU A 130 -9.75 2.45 -2.57
C LEU A 130 -8.75 1.82 -3.55
N GLY A 131 -9.23 0.89 -4.35
CA GLY A 131 -8.51 0.35 -5.50
C GLY A 131 -8.38 -1.18 -5.48
N PRO A 132 -7.83 -1.79 -6.55
CA PRO A 132 -7.78 -3.24 -6.70
C PRO A 132 -6.98 -3.99 -5.63
N LYS A 133 -6.10 -3.30 -4.89
CA LYS A 133 -5.27 -3.88 -3.83
C LYS A 133 -5.65 -3.38 -2.43
N GLU A 134 -6.83 -2.79 -2.26
CA GLU A 134 -7.36 -2.35 -0.97
C GLU A 134 -7.31 -3.47 0.08
N GLU A 135 -7.97 -4.61 -0.18
CA GLU A 135 -8.06 -5.73 0.78
C GLU A 135 -6.67 -6.19 1.25
N ILE A 136 -5.71 -6.31 0.32
CA ILE A 136 -4.38 -6.80 0.65
C ILE A 136 -3.55 -5.77 1.41
N VAL A 137 -3.68 -4.47 1.09
CA VAL A 137 -3.00 -3.39 1.82
C VAL A 137 -3.53 -3.32 3.26
N VAL A 138 -4.85 -3.31 3.44
CA VAL A 138 -5.46 -3.31 4.78
C VAL A 138 -5.05 -4.56 5.56
N ALA A 139 -5.00 -5.72 4.91
CA ALA A 139 -4.54 -6.96 5.54
C ALA A 139 -3.07 -6.88 6.00
N VAL A 140 -2.16 -6.31 5.20
CA VAL A 140 -0.76 -6.11 5.61
C VAL A 140 -0.69 -5.23 6.85
N LEU A 141 -1.40 -4.10 6.87
CA LEU A 141 -1.41 -3.16 7.99
C LEU A 141 -1.95 -3.83 9.27
N LYS A 142 -3.09 -4.52 9.17
CA LYS A 142 -3.70 -5.25 10.29
C LYS A 142 -2.83 -6.40 10.81
N SER A 143 -2.10 -7.06 9.91
CA SER A 143 -1.19 -8.13 10.28
C SER A 143 0.06 -7.56 10.97
N ALA A 144 0.61 -6.45 10.47
CA ALA A 144 1.74 -5.76 11.08
C ALA A 144 1.50 -5.41 12.56
N GLU A 145 0.29 -4.96 12.92
CA GLU A 145 -0.09 -4.66 14.31
C GLU A 145 0.06 -5.87 15.26
N LYS A 146 0.04 -7.10 14.72
CA LYS A 146 0.17 -8.36 15.45
C LYS A 146 1.58 -8.95 15.37
N HIS A 147 2.46 -8.34 14.60
CA HIS A 147 3.81 -8.80 14.32
C HIS A 147 4.84 -7.71 14.64
N PRO A 148 4.98 -7.30 15.92
CA PRO A 148 5.89 -6.22 16.34
C PRO A 148 7.36 -6.52 16.06
N GLU A 149 7.71 -7.79 15.85
CA GLU A 149 9.04 -8.24 15.48
C GLU A 149 9.37 -8.03 13.99
N VAL A 150 8.42 -7.56 13.17
CA VAL A 150 8.66 -7.17 11.78
C VAL A 150 8.95 -5.68 11.74
N GLU A 151 10.12 -5.32 11.21
CA GLU A 151 10.55 -3.94 11.12
C GLU A 151 9.64 -3.11 10.21
N GLN A 152 9.43 -1.84 10.56
CA GLN A 152 8.59 -0.93 9.78
C GLN A 152 9.10 -0.76 8.34
N HIS A 153 10.41 -0.73 8.16
CA HIS A 153 11.03 -0.67 6.82
C HIS A 153 10.69 -1.87 5.95
N ASP A 154 10.60 -3.07 6.54
CA ASP A 154 10.23 -4.29 5.82
C ASP A 154 8.76 -4.27 5.38
N ILE A 155 7.87 -3.76 6.24
CA ILE A 155 6.46 -3.55 5.92
C ILE A 155 6.30 -2.49 4.82
N GLN A 156 7.05 -1.38 4.91
CA GLN A 156 7.05 -0.34 3.87
C GLN A 156 7.52 -0.89 2.52
N ALA A 157 8.58 -1.70 2.51
CA ALA A 157 9.07 -2.34 1.30
C ALA A 157 7.98 -3.24 0.69
N LEU A 158 7.33 -4.09 1.49
CA LEU A 158 6.22 -4.92 1.04
C LEU A 158 5.05 -4.10 0.46
N LEU A 159 4.67 -3.00 1.11
CA LEU A 159 3.62 -2.12 0.60
C LEU A 159 4.03 -1.54 -0.76
N TRP A 160 5.27 -1.06 -0.91
CA TRP A 160 5.76 -0.56 -2.21
C TRP A 160 5.79 -1.63 -3.29
N THR A 161 6.05 -2.91 -2.99
CA THR A 161 5.99 -3.98 -4.01
C THR A 161 4.56 -4.26 -4.45
N ILE A 162 3.60 -4.17 -3.53
CA ILE A 162 2.16 -4.28 -3.82
C ILE A 162 1.70 -3.09 -4.68
N ILE A 163 2.12 -1.87 -4.34
CA ILE A 163 1.82 -0.66 -5.12
C ILE A 163 2.40 -0.76 -6.53
N ALA A 164 3.65 -1.25 -6.65
CA ALA A 164 4.30 -1.53 -7.91
C ALA A 164 3.72 -2.73 -8.68
N LYS A 165 2.65 -3.37 -8.16
CA LYS A 165 1.97 -4.51 -8.78
C LYS A 165 2.90 -5.69 -9.09
N THR A 166 3.94 -5.84 -8.29
CA THR A 166 4.95 -6.91 -8.43
C THR A 166 4.31 -8.24 -8.02
N LYS A 167 4.50 -9.29 -8.83
CA LYS A 167 3.98 -10.63 -8.51
C LYS A 167 4.74 -11.25 -7.35
N PHE A 168 4.07 -12.03 -6.52
CA PHE A 168 4.72 -12.66 -5.37
C PHE A 168 5.78 -13.70 -5.79
N VAL A 169 5.59 -14.41 -6.91
CA VAL A 169 6.62 -15.30 -7.49
C VAL A 169 7.94 -14.57 -7.76
N ASP A 170 7.87 -13.29 -8.08
CA ASP A 170 9.01 -12.43 -8.37
C ASP A 170 9.61 -11.80 -7.09
N TYR A 171 9.05 -12.07 -5.90
CA TYR A 171 9.62 -11.57 -4.64
C TYR A 171 10.84 -12.40 -4.26
N ASN A 172 11.91 -11.70 -3.87
CA ASN A 172 13.14 -12.29 -3.38
C ASN A 172 13.67 -11.50 -2.15
N GLY A 173 14.53 -12.13 -1.36
CA GLY A 173 15.12 -11.53 -0.15
C GLY A 173 14.07 -11.22 0.94
N GLN A 174 14.32 -10.14 1.69
CA GLN A 174 13.57 -9.81 2.90
C GLN A 174 12.07 -9.58 2.63
N VAL A 175 11.70 -8.91 1.53
CA VAL A 175 10.28 -8.67 1.23
C VAL A 175 9.47 -9.95 1.04
N LYS A 176 10.09 -11.03 0.54
CA LYS A 176 9.44 -12.34 0.43
C LYS A 176 9.18 -12.94 1.82
N VAL A 177 10.16 -12.82 2.71
CA VAL A 177 10.05 -13.28 4.10
C VAL A 177 8.94 -12.50 4.81
N THR A 178 8.91 -11.18 4.67
CA THR A 178 7.87 -10.32 5.23
C THR A 178 6.49 -10.67 4.70
N ALA A 179 6.34 -10.87 3.38
CA ALA A 179 5.07 -11.29 2.78
C ALA A 179 4.60 -12.64 3.35
N LEU A 180 5.47 -13.64 3.42
CA LEU A 180 5.17 -14.97 3.97
C LEU A 180 4.77 -14.93 5.45
N LYS A 181 5.27 -13.94 6.18
CA LYS A 181 5.01 -13.75 7.59
C LYS A 181 3.69 -13.04 7.86
N LEU A 182 3.38 -12.02 7.08
CA LEU A 182 2.20 -11.17 7.29
C LEU A 182 0.95 -11.65 6.56
N LEU A 183 1.09 -12.41 5.48
CA LEU A 183 -0.01 -12.76 4.59
C LEU A 183 -0.35 -14.25 4.62
N THR A 184 -1.65 -14.55 4.55
CA THR A 184 -2.15 -15.91 4.36
C THR A 184 -1.87 -16.43 2.95
N PRO A 185 -1.88 -17.76 2.72
CA PRO A 185 -1.73 -18.32 1.37
C PRO A 185 -2.73 -17.75 0.36
N LYS A 186 -3.99 -17.56 0.76
CA LYS A 186 -5.02 -16.94 -0.10
C LYS A 186 -4.63 -15.51 -0.50
N GLN A 187 -4.17 -14.71 0.46
CA GLN A 187 -3.71 -13.35 0.22
C GLN A 187 -2.46 -13.30 -0.67
N LEU A 188 -1.53 -14.25 -0.51
CA LEU A 188 -0.37 -14.37 -1.40
C LEU A 188 -0.79 -14.67 -2.85
N THR A 189 -1.80 -15.51 -3.07
CA THR A 189 -2.33 -15.73 -4.43
C THR A 189 -2.96 -14.49 -5.05
N GLN A 190 -3.50 -13.57 -4.24
CA GLN A 190 -4.01 -12.28 -4.75
C GLN A 190 -2.88 -11.38 -5.27
N LEU A 191 -1.64 -11.56 -4.80
CA LEU A 191 -0.47 -10.84 -5.30
C LEU A 191 0.00 -11.36 -6.67
N GLU A 192 -0.32 -12.60 -7.03
CA GLU A 192 -0.01 -13.16 -8.36
C GLU A 192 -0.83 -12.53 -9.49
N GLY A 193 -1.98 -11.92 -9.15
CA GLY A 193 -2.86 -11.22 -10.10
C GLY A 193 -2.33 -9.89 -10.65
N GLY A 194 -1.05 -9.55 -10.41
CA GLY A 194 -0.39 -8.38 -11.00
C GLY A 194 -0.08 -8.63 -12.47
N ALA A 195 -0.61 -7.81 -13.37
CA ALA A 195 -0.63 -8.13 -14.80
C ALA A 195 0.76 -8.15 -15.47
N LEU A 196 1.83 -7.63 -14.86
CA LEU A 196 3.12 -7.46 -15.51
C LEU A 196 4.30 -7.66 -14.54
N GLY A 197 5.34 -8.35 -15.03
CA GLY A 197 6.66 -8.36 -14.41
C GLY A 197 7.46 -7.10 -14.79
N ILE A 198 8.79 -7.16 -14.72
CA ILE A 198 9.69 -6.05 -15.07
C ILE A 198 9.49 -5.64 -16.54
N LEU A 199 9.36 -4.32 -16.79
CA LEU A 199 9.25 -3.79 -18.15
C LEU A 199 10.63 -3.58 -18.78
N PRO A 200 10.84 -4.01 -20.04
CA PRO A 200 12.04 -3.70 -20.81
C PRO A 200 12.26 -2.19 -21.00
N PHE A 201 13.52 -1.78 -21.21
CA PHE A 201 13.92 -0.37 -21.35
C PHE A 201 13.21 0.35 -22.50
N ASP A 202 13.10 -0.27 -23.67
CA ASP A 202 12.45 0.29 -24.87
C ASP A 202 10.95 0.54 -24.65
N VAL A 203 10.28 -0.34 -23.92
CA VAL A 203 8.88 -0.17 -23.49
C VAL A 203 8.74 0.99 -22.51
N MET A 204 9.67 1.06 -21.56
CA MET A 204 9.71 2.07 -20.50
C MET A 204 9.85 3.48 -21.11
N GLU A 205 10.81 3.68 -22.01
CA GLU A 205 11.02 4.98 -22.69
C GLU A 205 9.79 5.41 -23.50
N LYS A 206 9.21 4.51 -24.30
CA LYS A 206 8.02 4.83 -25.10
C LYS A 206 6.81 5.21 -24.24
N ALA A 207 6.63 4.55 -23.10
CA ALA A 207 5.55 4.87 -22.17
C ALA A 207 5.75 6.23 -21.51
N LYS A 208 6.99 6.58 -21.13
CA LYS A 208 7.28 7.91 -20.55
C LYS A 208 6.91 9.03 -21.51
N ASP A 209 7.26 8.92 -22.79
CA ASP A 209 6.97 9.95 -23.78
C ASP A 209 5.47 10.32 -23.85
N GLN A 210 4.60 9.36 -23.52
CA GLN A 210 3.14 9.51 -23.56
C GLN A 210 2.53 9.97 -22.23
N LEU A 211 3.27 9.91 -21.13
CA LEU A 211 2.78 10.20 -19.78
C LEU A 211 3.02 11.66 -19.37
N PRO A 212 2.15 12.27 -18.55
CA PRO A 212 2.46 13.53 -17.86
C PRO A 212 3.61 13.37 -16.85
N SER A 213 4.34 14.46 -16.56
CA SER A 213 5.55 14.43 -15.71
C SER A 213 5.37 13.77 -14.33
N GLY A 214 4.29 14.10 -13.61
CA GLY A 214 4.00 13.49 -12.31
C GLY A 214 3.71 11.98 -12.40
N VAL A 215 3.07 11.54 -13.49
CA VAL A 215 2.77 10.11 -13.73
C VAL A 215 4.02 9.35 -14.18
N ARG A 216 4.92 10.00 -14.92
CA ARG A 216 6.22 9.42 -15.32
C ARG A 216 7.04 8.98 -14.10
N ALA A 217 7.17 9.87 -13.10
CA ALA A 217 7.97 9.58 -11.91
C ALA A 217 7.42 8.39 -11.12
N VAL A 218 6.11 8.32 -10.93
CA VAL A 218 5.43 7.17 -10.30
C VAL A 218 5.68 5.90 -11.10
N PHE A 219 5.49 5.95 -12.41
CA PHE A 219 5.66 4.79 -13.29
C PHE A 219 7.10 4.26 -13.31
N GLU A 220 8.09 5.16 -13.33
CA GLU A 220 9.51 4.82 -13.22
C GLU A 220 9.84 4.19 -11.87
N ALA A 221 9.39 4.82 -10.78
CA ALA A 221 9.61 4.33 -9.42
C ALA A 221 9.08 2.90 -9.25
N GLU A 222 7.84 2.64 -9.69
CA GLU A 222 7.27 1.30 -9.64
C GLU A 222 8.08 0.27 -10.44
N ASN A 223 8.62 0.64 -11.61
CA ASN A 223 9.43 -0.31 -12.39
C ASN A 223 10.79 -0.61 -11.75
N ASN A 224 11.42 0.41 -11.17
CA ASN A 224 12.67 0.24 -10.43
C ASN A 224 12.45 -0.66 -9.20
N ILE A 225 11.34 -0.47 -8.47
CA ILE A 225 10.96 -1.35 -7.35
C ILE A 225 10.80 -2.81 -7.82
N ARG A 226 10.06 -3.05 -8.93
CA ARG A 226 9.94 -4.38 -9.52
C ARG A 226 11.32 -5.01 -9.79
N GLN A 227 12.22 -4.25 -10.41
CA GLN A 227 13.55 -4.73 -10.75
C GLN A 227 14.40 -5.07 -9.52
N LEU A 228 14.41 -4.19 -8.52
CA LEU A 228 15.16 -4.42 -7.26
C LEU A 228 14.68 -5.70 -6.58
N VAL A 229 13.37 -5.82 -6.41
CA VAL A 229 12.74 -6.93 -5.67
C VAL A 229 12.99 -8.28 -6.34
N SER A 230 12.88 -8.34 -7.67
CA SER A 230 13.18 -9.55 -8.43
C SER A 230 14.65 -9.94 -8.39
N SER A 231 15.56 -8.96 -8.34
CA SER A 231 16.99 -9.25 -8.23
C SER A 231 17.37 -9.87 -6.88
N GLY A 232 16.64 -9.51 -5.81
CA GLY A 232 16.91 -9.94 -4.44
C GLY A 232 18.17 -9.33 -3.80
N ASN A 233 18.92 -8.50 -4.52
CA ASN A 233 20.14 -7.85 -4.03
C ASN A 233 19.94 -6.33 -3.98
N TYR A 234 19.28 -5.86 -2.93
CA TYR A 234 19.04 -4.44 -2.68
C TYR A 234 18.93 -4.19 -1.17
N THR A 235 19.19 -2.95 -0.80
CA THR A 235 18.97 -2.41 0.55
C THR A 235 17.68 -1.59 0.59
N TYR A 236 17.15 -1.37 1.79
CA TYR A 236 16.01 -0.49 1.97
C TYR A 236 16.27 0.93 1.44
N ALA A 237 17.46 1.48 1.71
CA ALA A 237 17.85 2.82 1.24
C ALA A 237 17.88 2.93 -0.29
N GLU A 238 18.30 1.88 -0.99
CA GLU A 238 18.25 1.83 -2.46
C GLU A 238 16.81 1.83 -2.98
N MET A 239 15.90 1.11 -2.33
CA MET A 239 14.47 1.13 -2.68
C MET A 239 13.85 2.51 -2.40
N GLU A 240 14.12 3.08 -1.22
CA GLU A 240 13.61 4.37 -0.79
C GLU A 240 14.01 5.50 -1.76
N LYS A 241 15.25 5.46 -2.27
CA LYS A 241 15.75 6.41 -3.27
C LYS A 241 14.87 6.48 -4.54
N TYR A 242 14.24 5.38 -4.94
CA TYR A 242 13.31 5.37 -6.07
C TYR A 242 11.88 5.71 -5.65
N ALA A 243 11.50 5.33 -4.42
CA ALA A 243 10.14 5.54 -3.94
C ALA A 243 9.85 6.99 -3.54
N ILE A 244 10.87 7.80 -3.24
CA ILE A 244 10.71 9.16 -2.72
C ILE A 244 11.42 10.17 -3.62
N ILE A 245 10.68 11.16 -4.10
CA ILE A 245 11.27 12.29 -4.81
C ILE A 245 11.86 13.27 -3.79
N ALA A 246 13.14 13.61 -3.98
CA ALA A 246 13.81 14.62 -3.19
C ALA A 246 13.21 16.01 -3.42
N GLY A 247 12.99 16.77 -2.35
CA GLY A 247 12.41 18.11 -2.40
C GLY A 247 11.10 18.19 -1.61
N MET A 248 10.35 19.27 -1.83
CA MET A 248 9.06 19.50 -1.17
C MET A 248 8.01 19.84 -2.22
N ALA A 249 6.85 19.20 -2.11
CA ALA A 249 5.68 19.61 -2.88
C ALA A 249 5.19 20.98 -2.37
N PRO A 250 4.75 21.89 -3.26
CA PRO A 250 4.22 23.18 -2.82
C PRO A 250 2.93 22.99 -2.02
N PRO A 251 2.79 23.57 -0.82
CA PRO A 251 1.59 23.39 -0.01
C PRO A 251 0.40 24.11 -0.65
N ARG A 252 -0.80 23.55 -0.46
CA ARG A 252 -2.05 24.20 -0.86
C ARG A 252 -2.58 25.10 0.26
N SER A 253 -2.93 26.34 -0.07
CA SER A 253 -3.46 27.29 0.91
C SER A 253 -4.93 27.02 1.28
N ASP A 254 -5.69 26.38 0.39
CA ASP A 254 -7.11 26.08 0.60
C ASP A 254 -7.36 24.85 1.49
N VAL A 255 -6.29 24.10 1.79
CA VAL A 255 -6.32 22.93 2.67
C VAL A 255 -5.10 23.02 3.60
N PRO A 256 -5.20 23.77 4.71
CA PRO A 256 -4.06 23.97 5.60
C PRO A 256 -3.72 22.68 6.38
N SER A 257 -2.45 22.59 6.80
CA SER A 257 -2.02 21.57 7.75
C SER A 257 -2.89 21.53 9.01
N GLY A 258 -3.29 20.33 9.43
CA GLY A 258 -4.14 20.13 10.61
C GLY A 258 -5.63 20.45 10.42
N ILE A 259 -6.10 20.57 9.17
CA ILE A 259 -7.52 20.64 8.85
C ILE A 259 -8.25 19.39 9.40
N TRP A 260 -9.46 19.59 9.91
CA TRP A 260 -10.30 18.50 10.40
C TRP A 260 -11.20 17.98 9.29
N THR A 261 -11.14 16.68 9.05
CA THR A 261 -12.07 15.96 8.16
C THR A 261 -13.13 15.27 8.99
N LYS A 262 -14.39 15.35 8.57
CA LYS A 262 -15.48 14.59 9.17
C LYS A 262 -15.44 13.16 8.63
N HIS A 263 -15.23 12.19 9.51
CA HIS A 263 -15.31 10.77 9.16
C HIS A 263 -16.76 10.37 8.86
N PRO A 264 -17.03 9.38 7.98
CA PRO A 264 -18.38 8.88 7.70
C PRO A 264 -19.18 8.49 8.95
N ASP A 265 -18.51 7.99 9.98
CA ASP A 265 -19.12 7.64 11.28
C ASP A 265 -19.44 8.87 12.15
N GLY A 266 -19.17 10.08 11.68
CA GLY A 266 -19.59 11.35 12.28
C GLY A 266 -18.59 12.02 13.22
N TYR A 267 -17.52 11.33 13.63
CA TYR A 267 -16.42 11.95 14.38
C TYR A 267 -15.50 12.74 13.43
N TYR A 268 -14.57 13.52 14.00
CA TYR A 268 -13.59 14.30 13.23
C TYR A 268 -12.19 13.72 13.42
N VAL A 269 -11.41 13.71 12.34
CA VAL A 269 -10.01 13.25 12.35
C VAL A 269 -9.12 14.27 11.65
N ARG A 270 -7.87 14.39 12.10
CA ARG A 270 -6.84 15.16 11.43
C ARG A 270 -5.47 14.53 11.57
N TYR A 271 -4.58 14.87 10.64
CA TYR A 271 -3.28 14.24 10.48
C TYR A 271 -2.15 15.27 10.49
N PHE A 272 -1.04 14.91 11.14
CA PHE A 272 0.22 15.65 11.15
C PHE A 272 1.37 14.70 10.83
N PRO A 273 1.64 14.45 9.54
CA PRO A 273 2.76 13.61 9.13
C PRO A 273 4.12 14.21 9.49
N SER A 274 5.06 13.36 9.87
CA SER A 274 6.48 13.67 10.04
C SER A 274 7.27 12.66 9.21
N GLY A 275 7.53 13.03 7.95
CA GLY A 275 7.85 12.03 6.93
C GLY A 275 6.67 11.09 6.68
N TYR A 276 6.92 9.98 5.99
CA TYR A 276 5.87 9.00 5.66
C TYR A 276 5.73 7.87 6.68
N SER A 277 6.70 7.74 7.59
CA SER A 277 6.78 6.66 8.56
C SER A 277 6.14 7.01 9.90
N VAL A 278 5.91 8.29 10.18
CA VAL A 278 5.32 8.74 11.44
C VAL A 278 4.21 9.74 11.16
N THR A 279 3.05 9.51 11.77
CA THR A 279 1.94 10.48 11.75
C THR A 279 1.48 10.71 13.17
N LYS A 280 1.19 11.96 13.52
CA LYS A 280 0.35 12.26 14.67
C LYS A 280 -1.10 12.39 14.20
N VAL A 281 -1.98 11.58 14.77
CA VAL A 281 -3.42 11.59 14.52
C VAL A 281 -4.12 12.20 15.72
N GLN A 282 -5.15 13.01 15.44
CA GLN A 282 -6.10 13.44 16.46
C GLN A 282 -7.52 13.10 16.03
N VAL A 283 -8.31 12.60 16.99
CA VAL A 283 -9.70 12.18 16.81
C VAL A 283 -10.57 12.96 17.79
N TYR A 284 -11.54 13.71 17.29
CA TYR A 284 -12.53 14.41 18.11
C TYR A 284 -13.91 13.77 17.93
N VAL A 285 -14.50 13.36 19.05
CA VAL A 285 -15.79 12.69 19.11
C VAL A 285 -16.80 13.62 19.78
N PRO A 286 -17.76 14.18 19.02
CA PRO A 286 -18.83 14.99 19.58
C PRO A 286 -19.72 14.19 20.53
N LYS A 287 -20.19 14.82 21.61
CA LYS A 287 -21.03 14.17 22.63
C LYS A 287 -22.34 13.66 22.06
N GLU A 288 -22.96 14.46 21.20
CA GLU A 288 -24.22 14.17 20.53
C GLU A 288 -24.17 12.91 19.66
N LEU A 289 -22.97 12.53 19.19
CA LEU A 289 -22.78 11.35 18.34
C LEU A 289 -22.99 10.04 19.10
N LEU A 290 -22.75 10.04 20.41
CA LEU A 290 -22.88 8.87 21.29
C LEU A 290 -24.22 8.83 22.03
N ALA A 291 -25.06 9.86 21.90
CA ALA A 291 -26.32 9.99 22.64
C ALA A 291 -27.29 8.81 22.41
N ASN A 292 -27.22 8.17 21.24
CA ASN A 292 -28.09 7.05 20.86
C ASN A 292 -27.53 5.67 21.27
N GLY A 293 -26.38 5.61 21.96
CA GLY A 293 -25.74 4.34 22.33
C GLY A 293 -24.98 3.68 21.18
N ASN A 294 -24.65 4.42 20.12
CA ASN A 294 -23.87 3.90 19.01
C ASN A 294 -22.45 3.55 19.46
N ARG A 295 -22.01 2.33 19.16
CA ARG A 295 -20.63 1.89 19.38
C ARG A 295 -19.79 2.33 18.18
N LEU A 296 -18.88 3.27 18.41
CA LEU A 296 -17.96 3.79 17.39
C LEU A 296 -16.57 3.19 17.57
N VAL A 297 -15.92 2.87 16.45
CA VAL A 297 -14.55 2.34 16.45
C VAL A 297 -13.72 3.21 15.52
N TYR A 298 -12.61 3.73 16.03
CA TYR A 298 -11.56 4.29 15.19
C TYR A 298 -10.57 3.18 14.83
N ASP A 299 -10.39 2.95 13.53
CA ASP A 299 -9.49 1.92 13.03
C ASP A 299 -8.59 2.48 11.93
N ALA A 300 -7.37 2.83 12.33
CA ALA A 300 -6.42 3.53 11.47
C ALA A 300 -6.07 2.77 10.17
N ALA A 301 -6.13 1.44 10.17
CA ALA A 301 -5.77 0.63 9.01
C ALA A 301 -6.72 0.79 7.81
N GLY A 302 -7.95 1.29 8.04
CA GLY A 302 -8.93 1.62 7.01
C GLY A 302 -8.84 3.06 6.50
N ASP A 303 -7.97 3.88 7.10
CA ASP A 303 -7.91 5.31 6.88
C ASP A 303 -6.63 5.68 6.12
N ILE A 304 -6.78 6.52 5.08
CA ILE A 304 -5.67 7.16 4.41
C ILE A 304 -5.65 8.64 4.81
N ALA A 305 -4.50 9.09 5.31
CA ALA A 305 -4.18 10.51 5.33
C ALA A 305 -3.81 10.89 3.89
N CYS A 306 -4.77 11.45 3.17
CA CYS A 306 -4.64 11.84 1.78
C CYS A 306 -4.16 13.29 1.69
N PRO A 307 -3.03 13.57 1.01
CA PRO A 307 -2.54 14.92 0.86
C PRO A 307 -3.42 15.74 -0.09
N ALA A 308 -3.57 17.02 0.20
CA ALA A 308 -4.21 17.98 -0.70
C ALA A 308 -3.40 18.20 -1.98
N ASN A 309 -2.06 18.16 -1.88
CA ASN A 309 -1.20 18.13 -3.05
C ASN A 309 -1.01 16.68 -3.53
N THR A 310 -1.53 16.37 -4.73
CA THR A 310 -1.46 15.03 -5.34
C THR A 310 -0.05 14.60 -5.75
N GLY A 311 0.93 15.51 -5.69
CA GLY A 311 2.36 15.20 -5.82
C GLY A 311 3.02 14.72 -4.53
N SER A 312 2.31 14.75 -3.39
CA SER A 312 2.77 14.22 -2.10
C SER A 312 2.28 12.78 -1.87
N GLN A 313 2.94 12.08 -0.96
CA GLN A 313 2.59 10.70 -0.61
C GLN A 313 1.26 10.57 0.15
N ARG A 314 0.46 9.58 -0.24
CA ARG A 314 -0.69 9.06 0.52
C ARG A 314 -0.18 8.18 1.64
N LEU A 315 -0.71 8.36 2.85
CA LEU A 315 -0.19 7.67 4.03
C LEU A 315 -1.25 6.75 4.63
N ALA A 316 -0.98 5.45 4.61
CA ALA A 316 -1.69 4.49 5.44
C ALA A 316 -1.33 4.68 6.91
N GLN A 317 -2.27 4.40 7.80
CA GLN A 317 -2.09 4.52 9.24
C GLN A 317 -2.21 3.13 9.91
N THR A 318 -1.67 2.99 11.12
CA THR A 318 -1.87 1.80 11.97
C THR A 318 -2.35 2.17 13.36
N ASN A 319 -2.89 1.21 14.09
CA ASN A 319 -3.28 1.39 15.49
C ASN A 319 -2.11 1.20 16.48
N GLU A 320 -0.87 1.15 15.99
CA GLU A 320 0.35 1.00 16.78
C GLU A 320 0.87 2.37 17.24
N PRO A 321 0.80 2.69 18.55
CA PRO A 321 1.36 3.93 19.05
C PRO A 321 2.88 3.87 19.09
N LEU A 322 3.52 4.96 18.68
CA LEU A 322 4.93 5.24 18.94
C LEU A 322 5.05 5.92 20.30
N GLU A 323 6.06 5.52 21.08
CA GLU A 323 6.39 6.12 22.39
C GLU A 323 5.20 6.14 23.37
N ALA A 324 4.37 5.08 23.37
CA ALA A 324 3.21 4.97 24.23
C ALA A 324 3.59 4.98 25.72
N ASN A 325 2.91 5.83 26.50
CA ASN A 325 3.01 5.83 27.95
C ASN A 325 1.74 5.27 28.59
N TYR A 326 1.78 3.98 28.92
CA TYR A 326 0.68 3.27 29.57
C TYR A 326 0.53 3.57 31.07
N SER A 327 1.39 4.41 31.67
CA SER A 327 1.20 4.87 33.06
C SER A 327 0.20 6.02 33.17
N LEU A 328 -0.19 6.62 32.05
CA LEU A 328 -1.18 7.69 31.99
C LEU A 328 -2.60 7.13 32.26
N LYS A 329 -3.51 8.02 32.68
CA LYS A 329 -4.93 7.70 32.87
C LYS A 329 -5.79 8.62 32.02
N LEU A 330 -6.85 8.05 31.44
CA LEU A 330 -7.90 8.84 30.82
C LEU A 330 -8.60 9.68 31.89
N ILE A 331 -8.87 10.93 31.53
CA ILE A 331 -9.68 11.89 32.29
C ILE A 331 -11.16 11.60 32.02
N THR A 332 -11.51 11.25 30.78
CA THR A 332 -12.88 10.85 30.41
C THR A 332 -13.12 9.41 30.85
N VAL A 333 -14.22 9.18 31.58
CA VAL A 333 -14.70 7.82 31.88
C VAL A 333 -15.42 7.27 30.66
N CYS A 334 -14.74 6.37 29.95
CA CYS A 334 -15.32 5.60 28.87
C CYS A 334 -16.21 4.49 29.42
N ASN A 335 -17.53 4.68 29.34
CA ASN A 335 -18.51 3.61 29.51
C ASN A 335 -19.16 3.30 28.16
N PRO A 336 -18.46 2.64 27.22
CA PRO A 336 -19.11 2.13 26.02
C PRO A 336 -20.19 1.14 26.47
N LYS A 337 -21.46 1.46 26.18
CA LYS A 337 -22.56 0.51 26.33
C LYS A 337 -22.47 -0.59 25.28
#